data_AF-A0A7V3WKL4-F1
#
_entry.id   AF-A0A7V3WKL4-F1
#
_cell.length_a   1.000
_cell.length_b   1.000
_cell.length_c   1.000
_cell.angle_alpha   90.00
_cell.angle_beta   90.00
_cell.angle_gamma   90.00
#
_symmetry.space_group_name_H-M   'P 1'
#
loop_
_entity.id
_entity.type
_entity.pdbx_description
1 polymer ?
#
loop_
_entity_poly.entity_id
_entity_poly.type
_entity_poly.pdbx_seq_one_letter_code
_entity_poly.pdbx_strand_id
1 'polypeptide(L)'
;MRGMKKLLALFLVIALLLPTTVLAASDSPAIYKSTITVTAEGGRYQIGFINVEFKKDFLKSDVLPATFEVKVYAENGRGYIEFSPSTPNFFKKVHIRVDAYKGLLYDVAKGENIQVDYKKKQVLVDHFSRYCW
;
A
#
# COMPACT_ATOMS: atom_id res chain seq x y z
N MET A 1 42.68 57.51 1.15
CA MET A 1 41.22 57.29 1.03
C MET A 1 41.01 56.23 -0.03
N ARG A 2 40.91 54.93 0.29
CA ARG A 2 39.70 54.20 0.76
C ARG A 2 38.49 54.46 -0.13
N GLY A 3 38.15 53.50 -1.00
CA GLY A 3 36.82 53.44 -1.57
C GLY A 3 36.73 52.79 -2.94
N MET A 4 36.92 51.46 -3.03
CA MET A 4 36.37 50.63 -4.12
C MET A 4 36.68 49.14 -3.84
N LYS A 5 36.20 48.62 -2.71
CA LYS A 5 36.23 47.17 -2.39
C LYS A 5 34.95 46.70 -1.69
N LYS A 6 33.81 47.33 -1.99
CA LYS A 6 32.51 47.01 -1.37
C LYS A 6 31.41 46.68 -2.38
N LEU A 7 31.74 46.26 -3.61
CA LEU A 7 30.72 45.97 -4.63
C LEU A 7 30.71 44.53 -5.16
N LEU A 8 31.63 43.66 -4.70
CA LEU A 8 31.67 42.26 -5.17
C LEU A 8 31.09 41.24 -4.18
N ALA A 9 30.84 41.64 -2.94
CA ALA A 9 30.31 40.72 -1.91
C ALA A 9 28.77 40.67 -1.88
N LEU A 10 28.07 41.56 -2.59
CA LEU A 10 26.60 41.65 -2.52
C LEU A 10 25.88 40.72 -3.51
N PHE A 11 26.56 40.28 -4.58
CA PHE A 11 25.96 39.36 -5.56
C PHE A 11 26.13 37.87 -5.19
N LEU A 12 27.03 37.52 -4.27
CA LEU A 12 27.25 36.12 -3.89
C LEU A 12 26.30 35.63 -2.78
N VAL A 13 25.61 36.53 -2.07
CA VAL A 13 24.72 36.15 -0.96
C VAL A 13 23.27 35.90 -1.44
N ILE A 14 22.90 36.38 -2.63
CA ILE A 14 21.52 36.26 -3.14
C ILE A 14 21.27 34.90 -3.82
N ALA A 15 22.31 34.17 -4.24
CA ALA A 15 22.15 32.84 -4.83
C ALA A 15 21.85 31.72 -3.82
N LEU A 16 21.91 31.99 -2.51
CA LEU A 16 21.68 30.99 -1.45
C LEU A 16 20.26 30.99 -0.88
N LEU A 17 19.33 31.73 -1.49
CA LEU A 17 17.92 31.77 -1.12
C LEU A 17 17.03 31.17 -2.21
N LEU A 18 17.51 30.13 -2.91
CA LEU A 18 16.58 29.29 -3.66
C LEU A 18 15.76 28.50 -2.62
N PRO A 19 14.44 28.74 -2.50
CA PRO A 19 13.60 27.91 -1.67
C PRO A 19 13.71 26.49 -2.23
N THR A 20 14.23 25.57 -1.42
CA THR A 20 14.10 24.14 -1.71
C THR A 20 12.60 23.86 -1.66
N THR A 21 11.97 23.75 -2.82
CA THR A 21 10.60 23.25 -2.91
C THR A 21 10.66 21.79 -2.46
N VAL A 22 10.37 21.57 -1.18
CA VAL A 22 10.03 20.24 -0.67
C VAL A 22 8.79 19.84 -1.44
N LEU A 23 8.93 18.85 -2.32
CA LEU A 23 7.78 18.21 -2.95
C LEU A 23 6.91 17.66 -1.82
N ALA A 24 5.81 18.32 -1.52
CA ALA A 24 4.82 17.80 -0.58
C ALA A 24 4.32 16.46 -1.13
N ALA A 25 4.65 15.37 -0.43
CA ALA A 25 4.00 14.09 -0.65
C ALA A 25 2.49 14.31 -0.46
N SER A 26 1.66 13.75 -1.35
CA SER A 26 0.21 14.04 -1.34
C SER A 26 -0.38 13.90 0.06
N ASP A 27 -1.13 14.90 0.52
CA ASP A 27 -1.72 14.95 1.87
C ASP A 27 -2.71 13.80 2.15
N SER A 28 -3.21 13.13 1.11
CA SER A 28 -4.15 12.02 1.25
C SER A 28 -3.44 10.68 1.54
N PRO A 29 -3.89 9.89 2.55
CA PRO A 29 -3.36 8.57 2.83
C PRO A 29 -3.43 7.62 1.62
N ALA A 30 -2.27 7.12 1.18
CA ALA A 30 -2.16 6.09 0.14
C ALA A 30 -2.54 4.71 0.69
N ILE A 31 -3.85 4.47 0.87
CA ILE A 31 -4.43 3.20 1.30
C ILE A 31 -5.32 2.68 0.18
N TYR A 32 -5.09 1.44 -0.29
CA TYR A 32 -6.00 0.80 -1.23
C TYR A 32 -7.11 0.09 -0.46
N LYS A 33 -8.38 0.35 -0.83
CA LYS A 33 -9.54 -0.28 -0.22
C LYS A 33 -10.43 -0.88 -1.31
N SER A 34 -11.00 -2.04 -1.05
CA SER A 34 -11.98 -2.66 -1.94
C SER A 34 -12.94 -3.52 -1.15
N THR A 35 -14.15 -3.70 -1.67
CA THR A 35 -15.12 -4.67 -1.17
C THR A 35 -15.25 -5.76 -2.23
N ILE A 36 -14.93 -7.00 -1.87
CA ILE A 36 -14.98 -8.15 -2.75
C ILE A 36 -16.16 -9.04 -2.35
N THR A 37 -16.97 -9.46 -3.32
CA THR A 37 -18.05 -10.44 -3.10
C THR A 37 -17.73 -11.68 -3.94
N VAL A 38 -17.57 -12.82 -3.27
CA VAL A 38 -17.14 -14.09 -3.87
C VAL A 38 -18.28 -15.09 -3.83
N THR A 39 -18.55 -15.74 -4.97
CA THR A 39 -19.58 -16.78 -5.10
C THR A 39 -18.93 -18.17 -5.04
N ALA A 40 -19.74 -19.24 -5.14
CA ALA A 40 -19.26 -20.62 -5.20
C ALA A 40 -18.25 -20.89 -6.34
N GLU A 41 -18.31 -20.10 -7.42
CA GLU A 41 -17.41 -20.23 -8.57
C GLU A 41 -15.99 -19.72 -8.29
N GLY A 42 -15.78 -19.02 -7.17
CA GLY A 42 -14.52 -18.34 -6.86
C GLY A 42 -14.38 -17.06 -7.68
N GLY A 43 -13.14 -16.66 -7.96
CA GLY A 43 -12.87 -15.44 -8.72
C GLY A 43 -11.48 -14.86 -8.48
N ARG A 44 -11.15 -13.80 -9.24
CA ARG A 44 -9.91 -13.04 -9.10
C ARG A 44 -10.24 -11.56 -8.91
N TYR A 45 -9.62 -10.95 -7.91
CA TYR A 45 -9.89 -9.58 -7.50
C TYR A 45 -8.57 -8.83 -7.35
N GLN A 46 -8.49 -7.63 -7.94
CA GLN A 46 -7.32 -6.78 -7.84
C GLN A 46 -7.59 -5.64 -6.85
N ILE A 47 -6.69 -5.46 -5.88
CA ILE A 47 -6.71 -4.41 -4.87
C ILE A 47 -5.34 -3.71 -4.90
N GLY A 48 -5.26 -2.57 -5.59
CA GLY A 48 -3.99 -1.91 -5.88
C GLY A 48 -3.06 -2.82 -6.68
N PHE A 49 -1.91 -3.15 -6.10
CA PHE A 49 -0.88 -4.04 -6.68
C PHE A 49 -0.98 -5.49 -6.16
N ILE A 50 -2.11 -5.87 -5.54
CA ILE A 50 -2.35 -7.21 -5.00
C ILE A 50 -3.50 -7.88 -5.76
N ASN A 51 -3.27 -9.11 -6.18
CA ASN A 51 -4.25 -9.99 -6.78
C ASN A 51 -4.64 -11.09 -5.78
N VAL A 52 -5.93 -11.20 -5.47
CA VAL A 52 -6.48 -12.24 -4.61
C VAL A 52 -7.31 -13.20 -5.46
N GLU A 53 -6.94 -14.47 -5.46
CA GLU A 53 -7.57 -15.52 -6.27
C GLU A 53 -8.20 -16.59 -5.37
N PHE A 54 -9.51 -16.76 -5.55
CA PHE A 54 -10.36 -17.72 -4.89
C PHE A 54 -10.63 -18.87 -5.84
N LYS A 55 -10.40 -20.11 -5.38
CA LYS A 55 -10.80 -21.29 -6.13
C LYS A 55 -12.30 -21.54 -5.93
N LYS A 56 -12.93 -22.19 -6.92
CA LYS A 56 -14.28 -22.75 -6.79
C LYS A 56 -14.39 -23.57 -5.50
N ASP A 57 -15.47 -23.41 -4.74
CA ASP A 57 -15.73 -24.11 -3.48
C ASP A 57 -14.63 -23.91 -2.40
N PHE A 58 -13.99 -22.73 -2.33
CA PHE A 58 -13.02 -22.42 -1.27
C PHE A 58 -13.66 -22.34 0.13
N LEU A 59 -14.96 -22.06 0.18
CA LEU A 59 -15.82 -22.07 1.36
C LEU A 59 -17.03 -22.96 1.11
N LYS A 60 -17.74 -23.29 2.19
CA LYS A 60 -19.00 -24.03 2.13
C LYS A 60 -20.07 -23.21 1.40
N SER A 61 -20.89 -23.86 0.59
CA SER A 61 -21.85 -23.19 -0.29
C SER A 61 -22.95 -22.43 0.46
N ASP A 62 -23.27 -22.84 1.69
CA ASP A 62 -24.28 -22.20 2.55
C ASP A 62 -23.82 -20.86 3.14
N VAL A 63 -22.52 -20.56 3.11
CA VAL A 63 -21.96 -19.26 3.52
C VAL A 63 -21.60 -18.36 2.34
N LEU A 64 -21.95 -18.77 1.11
CA LEU A 64 -21.68 -18.03 -0.12
C LEU A 64 -23.00 -17.48 -0.72
N PRO A 65 -23.01 -16.28 -1.32
CA PRO A 65 -21.85 -15.40 -1.54
C PRO A 65 -21.35 -14.73 -0.26
N ALA A 66 -20.02 -14.63 -0.12
CA ALA A 66 -19.38 -13.97 1.01
C ALA A 66 -18.76 -12.65 0.58
N THR A 67 -18.92 -11.61 1.40
CA THR A 67 -18.38 -10.28 1.16
C THR A 67 -17.26 -9.97 2.15
N PHE A 68 -16.15 -9.45 1.64
CA PHE A 68 -15.00 -9.04 2.44
C PHE A 68 -14.58 -7.62 2.10
N GLU A 69 -14.33 -6.82 3.12
CA GLU A 69 -13.59 -5.57 3.01
C GLU A 69 -12.09 -5.88 3.03
N VAL A 70 -11.36 -5.29 2.09
CA VAL A 70 -9.93 -5.51 1.92
C VAL A 70 -9.22 -4.16 2.00
N LYS A 71 -8.17 -4.08 2.83
CA LYS A 71 -7.32 -2.90 2.98
C LYS A 71 -5.87 -3.26 2.71
N VAL A 72 -5.17 -2.43 1.94
CA VAL A 72 -3.73 -2.50 1.71
C VAL A 72 -3.08 -1.21 2.18
N TYR A 73 -2.15 -1.34 3.14
CA TYR A 73 -1.49 -0.22 3.81
C TYR A 73 -0.09 -0.64 4.27
N ALA A 74 0.65 0.29 4.87
CA ALA A 74 1.90 -0.02 5.56
C ALA A 74 1.74 0.13 7.08
N GLU A 75 2.50 -0.64 7.85
CA GLU A 75 2.67 -0.42 9.29
C GLU A 75 4.11 -0.70 9.66
N ASN A 76 4.76 0.23 10.36
CA ASN A 76 6.16 0.10 10.76
C ASN A 76 7.09 -0.23 9.56
N GLY A 77 6.86 0.44 8.42
CA GLY A 77 7.62 0.27 7.18
C GLY A 77 7.32 -1.00 6.36
N ARG A 78 6.40 -1.86 6.79
CA ARG A 78 6.07 -3.13 6.11
C ARG A 78 4.70 -3.07 5.46
N GLY A 79 4.53 -3.79 4.35
CA GLY A 79 3.26 -3.84 3.63
C GLY A 79 2.32 -4.85 4.25
N TYR A 80 1.03 -4.50 4.33
CA TYR A 80 -0.01 -5.36 4.85
C TYR A 80 -1.21 -5.42 3.91
N ILE A 81 -1.84 -6.60 3.89
CA ILE A 81 -3.21 -6.79 3.42
C ILE A 81 -4.05 -7.29 4.59
N GLU A 82 -5.20 -6.69 4.80
CA GLU A 82 -6.13 -7.01 5.87
C GLU A 82 -7.51 -7.29 5.27
N PHE A 83 -8.14 -8.36 5.73
CA PHE A 83 -9.46 -8.80 5.31
C PHE A 83 -10.43 -8.73 6.51
N SER A 84 -11.64 -8.22 6.27
CA SER A 84 -12.72 -8.18 7.24
C SER A 84 -14.03 -8.69 6.60
N PRO A 85 -14.80 -9.60 7.23
CA PRO A 85 -14.52 -10.22 8.52
C PRO A 85 -13.37 -11.24 8.45
N SER A 86 -12.73 -11.47 9.59
CA SER A 86 -11.81 -12.60 9.73
C SER A 86 -12.58 -13.92 9.56
N THR A 87 -12.08 -14.82 8.73
CA THR A 87 -12.81 -16.04 8.35
C THR A 87 -11.85 -17.24 8.38
N PRO A 88 -12.04 -18.21 9.29
CA PRO A 88 -11.16 -19.36 9.39
C PRO A 88 -11.51 -20.48 8.39
N ASN A 89 -10.61 -21.46 8.26
CA ASN A 89 -10.87 -22.80 7.72
C ASN A 89 -11.40 -22.86 6.27
N PHE A 90 -10.67 -22.27 5.32
CA PHE A 90 -10.96 -22.48 3.90
C PHE A 90 -10.73 -23.94 3.50
N PHE A 91 -11.67 -24.51 2.74
CA PHE A 91 -11.51 -25.85 2.16
C PHE A 91 -10.42 -25.88 1.10
N LYS A 92 -10.21 -24.76 0.40
CA LYS A 92 -9.12 -24.58 -0.56
C LYS A 92 -8.40 -23.28 -0.26
N LYS A 93 -7.07 -23.31 -0.29
CA LYS A 93 -6.25 -22.13 -0.03
C LYS A 93 -6.56 -21.02 -1.03
N VAL A 94 -6.67 -19.80 -0.52
CA VAL A 94 -6.77 -18.57 -1.32
C VAL A 94 -5.35 -18.11 -1.69
N HIS A 95 -5.18 -17.69 -2.93
CA HIS A 95 -3.90 -17.24 -3.46
C HIS A 95 -3.81 -15.72 -3.36
N ILE A 96 -2.86 -15.19 -2.60
CA ILE A 96 -2.56 -13.77 -2.55
C ILE A 96 -1.25 -13.55 -3.30
N ARG A 97 -1.32 -12.89 -4.46
CA ARG A 97 -0.16 -12.49 -5.26
C ARG A 97 0.07 -11.00 -5.08
N VAL A 98 1.26 -10.63 -4.63
CA VAL A 98 1.70 -9.25 -4.59
C VAL A 98 2.57 -9.03 -5.81
N ASP A 99 2.17 -8.13 -6.70
CA ASP A 99 2.96 -7.75 -7.86
C ASP A 99 4.11 -6.81 -7.45
N ALA A 100 5.10 -6.67 -8.34
CA ALA A 100 6.18 -5.72 -8.09
C ALA A 100 5.60 -4.30 -8.06
N TYR A 101 5.95 -3.51 -7.04
CA TYR A 101 5.37 -2.20 -6.82
C TYR A 101 6.39 -1.24 -6.24
N LYS A 102 6.56 -0.09 -6.90
CA LYS A 102 7.36 1.02 -6.41
C LYS A 102 6.48 2.26 -6.39
N GLY A 103 6.18 2.77 -5.20
CA GLY A 103 5.24 3.87 -5.02
C GLY A 103 5.04 4.22 -3.55
N LEU A 104 3.93 4.88 -3.24
CA LEU A 104 3.57 5.27 -1.88
C LEU A 104 2.61 4.26 -1.25
N LEU A 105 2.74 4.08 0.07
CA LEU A 105 1.73 3.50 0.95
C LEU A 105 1.67 4.30 2.24
N TYR A 106 0.48 4.42 2.82
CA TYR A 106 0.32 5.07 4.12
C TYR A 106 0.77 4.14 5.24
N ASP A 107 1.75 4.58 6.04
CA ASP A 107 2.21 3.91 7.26
C ASP A 107 1.33 4.35 8.43
N VAL A 108 0.43 3.47 8.87
CA VAL A 108 -0.52 3.78 9.96
C VAL A 108 0.16 3.99 11.31
N ALA A 109 1.35 3.42 11.53
CA ALA A 109 2.08 3.61 12.78
C ALA A 109 2.78 4.98 12.85
N LYS A 110 3.19 5.51 11.69
CA LYS A 110 3.85 6.82 11.58
C LYS A 110 2.88 7.97 11.30
N GLY A 111 1.72 7.66 10.73
CA GLY A 111 0.75 8.66 10.31
C GLY A 111 1.14 9.41 9.03
N GLU A 112 1.96 8.81 8.16
CA GLU A 112 2.46 9.44 6.94
C GLU A 112 2.56 8.46 5.76
N ASN A 113 2.58 9.00 4.54
CA ASN A 113 2.89 8.22 3.33
C ASN A 113 4.39 7.91 3.28
N ILE A 114 4.75 6.64 3.12
CA ILE A 114 6.13 6.18 2.94
C ILE A 114 6.36 5.66 1.52
N GLN A 115 7.57 5.84 1.02
CA GLN A 115 8.01 5.19 -0.22
C GLN A 115 8.26 3.71 0.05
N VAL A 116 7.71 2.84 -0.81
CA VAL A 116 7.89 1.39 -0.74
C VAL A 116 8.41 0.86 -2.08
N ASP A 117 9.16 -0.23 -2.01
CA ASP A 117 9.65 -0.98 -3.16
C ASP A 117 9.50 -2.48 -2.86
N TYR A 118 8.41 -3.07 -3.36
CA TYR A 118 8.09 -4.47 -3.17
C TYR A 118 8.43 -5.28 -4.41
N LYS A 119 9.08 -6.42 -4.18
CA LYS A 119 9.25 -7.45 -5.19
C LYS A 119 7.99 -8.31 -5.30
N LYS A 120 7.81 -8.92 -6.47
CA LYS A 120 6.75 -9.90 -6.70
C LYS A 120 6.89 -11.07 -5.72
N LYS A 121 5.78 -11.49 -5.12
CA LYS A 121 5.70 -12.67 -4.27
C LYS A 121 4.29 -13.25 -4.23
N GLN A 122 4.16 -14.44 -3.64
CA GLN A 122 2.91 -15.16 -3.49
C GLN A 122 2.81 -15.77 -2.10
N VAL A 123 1.61 -15.74 -1.53
CA VAL A 123 1.26 -16.43 -0.29
C VAL A 123 -0.02 -17.24 -0.52
N LEU A 124 -0.07 -18.44 0.03
CA LEU A 124 -1.26 -19.28 0.06
C LEU A 124 -1.82 -19.25 1.48
N VAL A 125 -3.08 -18.87 1.64
CA VAL A 125 -3.72 -18.69 2.95
C VAL A 125 -4.94 -19.61 3.08
N ASP A 126 -5.14 -20.15 4.27
CA ASP A 126 -6.25 -21.05 4.64
C ASP A 126 -7.28 -20.36 5.55
N HIS A 127 -7.11 -19.08 5.81
CA HIS A 127 -8.04 -18.23 6.53
C HIS A 127 -7.89 -16.77 6.06
N PHE A 128 -8.76 -15.90 6.53
CA PHE A 128 -8.64 -14.45 6.42
C PHE A 128 -8.44 -13.81 7.77
N SER A 129 -7.43 -12.95 7.80
CA SER A 129 -7.02 -12.12 8.92
C SER A 129 -6.18 -10.97 8.35
N ARG A 130 -4.89 -10.92 8.67
CA ARG A 130 -3.94 -9.92 8.22
C ARG A 130 -2.62 -10.59 7.84
N TYR A 131 -2.08 -10.23 6.68
CA TYR A 131 -0.82 -10.77 6.17
C TYR A 131 0.16 -9.64 5.87
N CYS A 132 1.44 -9.90 6.12
CA CYS A 132 2.53 -8.93 6.02
C CYS A 132 3.64 -9.38 5.07
N TRP A 133 4.45 -8.43 4.61
CA TRP A 133 5.61 -8.70 3.77
C TRP A 133 6.63 -7.58 3.68
#